data_AF-A0A7Y7PSM6-F1
#
_entry.id   AF-A0A7Y7PSM6-F1
#
_cell.length_a   1.000
_cell.length_b   1.000
_cell.length_c   1.000
_cell.angle_alpha   90.00
_cell.angle_beta   90.00
_cell.angle_gamma   90.00
#
_symmetry.space_group_name_H-M   'P 1'
#
loop_
_entity.id
_entity.type
_entity.pdbx_description
1 polymer ?
#
loop_
_entity_poly.entity_id
_entity_poly.type
_entity_poly.pdbx_seq_one_letter_code
_entity_poly.pdbx_strand_id
1 'polypeptide(L)'
;MGDSEALGICISLHDAVVDSFKFDPARARLEIVTWRKIENDSLRCYQLIISGIRDVKGVEKAQAAIDRVLVKAKRSSLGFRIDEFNCKKQPTSQHGKAFVVNLTIDHLAPIVVECAKCTLQNVGSELLAFQP
;
A
#
# COMPACT_ATOMS: atom_id res chain seq x y z
N MET A 1 20.09 20.19 -5.08
CA MET A 1 20.44 19.54 -3.79
C MET A 1 19.35 19.95 -2.83
N GLY A 2 18.57 18.99 -2.30
CA GLY A 2 17.34 19.24 -1.50
C GLY A 2 16.22 19.81 -2.37
N ASP A 3 14.96 19.42 -2.34
CA ASP A 3 14.19 18.78 -1.30
C ASP A 3 13.05 17.98 -1.96
N SER A 4 13.18 16.66 -2.02
CA SER A 4 11.97 15.82 -2.04
C SER A 4 11.48 15.76 -0.61
N GLU A 5 10.76 16.81 -0.20
CA GLU A 5 10.02 16.83 1.06
C GLU A 5 9.28 15.50 1.19
N ALA A 6 9.59 14.79 2.27
CA ALA A 6 8.82 13.65 2.71
C ALA A 6 7.38 14.14 2.90
N LEU A 7 6.54 13.79 1.93
CA LEU A 7 5.18 14.29 1.76
C LEU A 7 4.44 14.38 3.10
N GLY A 8 3.89 15.56 3.36
CA GLY A 8 2.60 15.66 4.03
C GLY A 8 1.57 14.92 3.17
N ILE A 9 1.49 13.59 3.33
CA ILE A 9 0.49 12.76 2.65
C ILE A 9 -0.86 13.06 3.31
N CYS A 10 -1.51 14.16 2.90
CA CYS A 10 -2.92 14.47 3.19
C CYS A 10 -3.86 13.79 2.17
N ILE A 11 -3.43 12.71 1.52
CA ILE A 11 -4.30 11.92 0.66
C ILE A 11 -4.75 10.71 1.48
N SER A 12 -6.00 10.77 1.95
CA SER A 12 -6.65 9.62 2.57
C SER A 12 -6.85 8.53 1.51
N LEU A 13 -6.42 7.31 1.83
CA LEU A 13 -6.72 6.09 1.07
C LEU A 13 -7.97 5.38 1.57
N HIS A 14 -8.72 5.98 2.50
CA HIS A 14 -10.01 5.44 2.94
C HIS A 14 -10.94 5.22 1.75
N ASP A 15 -11.63 4.08 1.73
CA ASP A 15 -12.49 3.60 0.65
C ASP A 15 -11.79 3.31 -0.69
N ALA A 16 -10.45 3.42 -0.76
CA ALA A 16 -9.73 3.04 -1.97
C ALA A 16 -9.78 1.52 -2.15
N VAL A 17 -10.13 1.07 -3.34
CA VAL A 17 -10.21 -0.34 -3.72
C VAL A 17 -8.81 -0.84 -4.04
N VAL A 18 -8.35 -1.86 -3.35
CA VAL A 18 -7.08 -2.54 -3.62
C VAL A 18 -7.23 -3.39 -4.89
N ASP A 19 -6.45 -3.05 -5.90
CA ASP A 19 -6.33 -3.80 -7.14
C ASP A 19 -5.30 -4.92 -6.99
N SER A 20 -4.09 -4.53 -6.58
CA SER A 20 -2.98 -5.46 -6.36
C SER A 20 -2.24 -5.17 -5.06
N PHE A 21 -1.74 -6.24 -4.45
CA PHE A 21 -0.91 -6.24 -3.26
C PHE A 21 0.26 -7.19 -3.53
N LYS A 22 1.47 -6.65 -3.61
CA LYS A 22 2.67 -7.38 -4.03
C LYS A 22 3.84 -7.09 -3.09
N PHE A 23 4.28 -8.12 -2.39
CA PHE A 23 5.45 -8.07 -1.52
C PHE A 23 6.68 -8.72 -2.18
N ASP A 24 7.78 -7.98 -2.24
CA ASP A 24 9.11 -8.47 -2.62
C ASP A 24 9.98 -8.59 -1.35
N PRO A 25 10.18 -9.81 -0.81
CA PRO A 25 10.96 -10.03 0.39
C PRO A 25 12.46 -9.77 0.17
N ALA A 26 12.98 -9.98 -1.04
CA ALA A 26 14.39 -9.78 -1.35
C ALA A 26 14.77 -8.28 -1.28
N ARG A 27 13.82 -7.41 -1.61
CA ARG A 27 13.99 -5.95 -1.54
C ARG A 27 13.33 -5.30 -0.31
N ALA A 28 12.72 -6.10 0.57
CA ALA A 28 11.91 -5.64 1.69
C ALA A 28 10.94 -4.50 1.28
N ARG A 29 10.21 -4.73 0.19
CA ARG A 29 9.36 -3.74 -0.48
C ARG A 29 7.94 -4.29 -0.67
N LEU A 30 6.96 -3.52 -0.23
CA LEU A 30 5.54 -3.76 -0.48
C LEU A 30 5.02 -2.71 -1.46
N GLU A 31 4.31 -3.17 -2.47
CA GLU A 31 3.64 -2.35 -3.47
C GLU A 31 2.15 -2.65 -3.48
N ILE A 32 1.34 -1.60 -3.37
CA ILE A 32 -0.11 -1.69 -3.35
C ILE A 32 -0.65 -0.73 -4.39
N VAL A 33 -1.41 -1.25 -5.35
CA VAL A 33 -2.12 -0.45 -6.34
C VAL A 33 -3.57 -0.34 -5.91
N THR A 34 -4.08 0.89 -5.89
CA THR A 34 -5.43 1.20 -5.42
C THR A 34 -6.17 2.11 -6.37
N TRP A 35 -7.48 1.91 -6.49
CA TRP A 35 -8.39 2.77 -7.21
C TRP A 35 -9.25 3.54 -6.24
N ARG A 36 -9.27 4.86 -6.36
CA ARG A 36 -10.13 5.70 -5.54
C ARG A 36 -11.06 6.50 -6.45
N LYS A 37 -12.34 6.50 -6.09
CA LYS A 37 -13.33 7.41 -6.68
C LYS A 37 -13.08 8.81 -6.16
N ILE A 38 -12.90 9.75 -7.08
CA ILE A 38 -12.78 11.18 -6.80
C ILE A 38 -14.06 11.89 -7.28
N GLU A 39 -14.12 13.21 -7.08
CA GLU A 39 -15.24 14.04 -7.53
C GLU A 39 -15.57 13.80 -9.02
N ASN A 40 -16.85 13.93 -9.37
CA ASN A 40 -17.37 13.74 -10.74
C ASN A 40 -17.23 12.30 -11.29
N ASP A 41 -17.43 11.29 -10.45
CA ASP A 41 -17.39 9.86 -10.81
C ASP A 41 -16.08 9.37 -11.44
N SER A 42 -15.02 10.18 -11.38
CA SER A 42 -13.74 9.85 -11.95
C SER A 42 -12.96 8.91 -11.03
N LEU A 43 -12.20 7.99 -11.63
CA LEU A 43 -11.32 7.08 -10.89
C LEU A 43 -9.88 7.57 -11.00
N ARG A 44 -9.17 7.59 -9.87
CA ARG A 44 -7.72 7.78 -9.83
C ARG A 44 -7.03 6.53 -9.32
N CYS A 45 -5.97 6.16 -10.01
CA CYS A 45 -5.07 5.09 -9.58
C CYS A 45 -3.95 5.68 -8.72
N TYR A 46 -3.73 5.05 -7.58
CA TYR A 46 -2.64 5.37 -6.66
C TYR A 46 -1.78 4.15 -6.42
N GLN A 47 -0.48 4.35 -6.45
CA GLN A 47 0.51 3.35 -6.09
C GLN A 47 1.16 3.72 -4.76
N LEU A 48 0.93 2.88 -3.75
CA LEU A 48 1.56 2.96 -2.44
C LEU A 48 2.78 2.04 -2.43
N ILE A 49 3.95 2.61 -2.18
CA ILE A 49 5.22 1.88 -2.09
C ILE A 49 5.78 2.05 -0.68
N ILE A 50 6.00 0.94 0.00
CA ILE A 50 6.59 0.85 1.34
C ILE A 50 7.91 0.10 1.21
N SER A 51 9.01 0.72 1.62
CA SER A 51 10.37 0.19 1.40
C SER A 51 11.20 0.18 2.67
N GLY A 52 12.13 -0.77 2.76
CA GLY A 52 12.97 -0.97 3.94
C GLY A 52 12.16 -1.52 5.11
N ILE A 53 11.27 -2.47 4.82
CA ILE A 53 10.40 -3.13 5.78
C ILE A 53 11.23 -3.97 6.76
N ARG A 54 11.02 -3.77 8.07
CA ARG A 54 11.74 -4.51 9.12
C ARG A 54 11.11 -5.86 9.42
N ASP A 55 9.78 -5.91 9.53
CA ASP A 55 9.04 -7.16 9.75
C ASP A 55 8.59 -7.78 8.42
N VAL A 56 9.53 -8.42 7.74
CA VAL A 56 9.28 -9.13 6.47
C VAL A 56 8.23 -10.23 6.67
N LYS A 57 8.31 -11.01 7.75
CA LYS A 57 7.45 -12.17 7.98
C LYS A 57 5.98 -11.76 8.20
N GLY A 58 5.74 -10.64 8.87
CA GLY A 58 4.40 -10.09 9.04
C GLY A 58 3.74 -9.79 7.69
N VAL A 59 4.48 -9.15 6.78
CA VAL A 59 3.98 -8.80 5.45
C VAL A 59 3.82 -10.03 4.55
N GLU A 60 4.71 -11.02 4.62
CA GLU A 60 4.56 -12.29 3.89
C GLU A 60 3.28 -13.03 4.28
N LYS A 61 2.91 -13.03 5.56
CA LYS A 61 1.66 -13.64 6.01
C LYS A 61 0.44 -12.93 5.42
N ALA A 62 0.48 -11.60 5.32
CA ALA A 62 -0.59 -10.82 4.70
C ALA A 62 -0.70 -11.13 3.20
N GLN A 63 0.43 -11.16 2.47
CA GLN A 63 0.48 -11.59 1.07
C GLN A 63 -0.11 -13.00 0.90
N ALA A 64 0.30 -13.96 1.72
CA ALA A 64 -0.20 -15.32 1.64
C ALA A 64 -1.70 -15.43 1.95
N ALA A 65 -2.25 -14.58 2.82
CA ALA A 65 -3.69 -14.53 3.07
C ALA A 65 -4.45 -13.98 1.86
N ILE A 66 -3.92 -12.92 1.24
CA ILE A 66 -4.44 -12.32 0.01
C ILE A 66 -4.42 -13.32 -1.15
N ASP A 67 -3.29 -14.00 -1.37
CA ASP A 67 -3.15 -14.96 -2.46
C ASP A 67 -4.17 -16.10 -2.32
N ARG A 68 -4.42 -16.58 -1.10
CA ARG A 68 -5.46 -17.58 -0.83
C ARG A 68 -6.86 -17.08 -1.19
N VAL A 69 -7.18 -15.83 -0.90
CA VAL A 69 -8.45 -15.22 -1.28
C VAL A 69 -8.58 -15.16 -2.80
N LEU A 70 -7.55 -14.67 -3.50
CA LEU A 70 -7.54 -14.55 -4.96
C LEU A 70 -7.72 -15.90 -5.65
N VAL A 71 -6.98 -16.92 -5.19
CA VAL A 71 -7.09 -18.29 -5.70
C VAL A 71 -8.49 -18.86 -5.45
N LYS A 72 -9.04 -18.70 -4.24
CA LYS A 72 -10.39 -19.19 -3.90
C LYS A 72 -11.47 -18.52 -4.73
N ALA A 73 -11.35 -17.21 -4.96
CA ALA A 73 -12.32 -16.43 -5.72
C ALA A 73 -12.16 -16.55 -7.24
N LYS A 74 -11.06 -17.16 -7.74
CA LYS A 74 -10.66 -17.17 -9.16
C LYS A 74 -10.61 -15.76 -9.77
N ARG A 75 -10.11 -14.78 -9.01
CA ARG A 75 -10.02 -13.37 -9.42
C ARG A 75 -8.57 -12.98 -9.61
N SER A 76 -8.32 -12.07 -10.56
CA SER A 76 -7.01 -11.45 -10.80
C SER A 76 -6.76 -10.21 -9.94
N SER A 77 -7.82 -9.62 -9.37
CA SER A 77 -7.76 -8.45 -8.48
C SER A 77 -8.51 -8.70 -7.17
N LEU A 78 -8.06 -8.03 -6.11
CA LEU A 78 -8.62 -8.17 -4.76
C LEU A 78 -10.05 -7.61 -4.68
N GLY A 79 -10.22 -6.34 -5.05
CA GLY A 79 -11.50 -5.65 -4.93
C GLY A 79 -11.90 -5.30 -3.50
N PHE A 80 -11.00 -5.49 -2.53
CA PHE A 80 -11.19 -5.12 -1.12
C PHE A 80 -10.93 -3.64 -0.91
N ARG A 81 -11.60 -3.02 0.07
CA ARG A 81 -11.38 -1.61 0.36
C ARG A 81 -10.38 -1.43 1.49
N ILE A 82 -9.69 -0.30 1.45
CA ILE A 82 -8.89 0.18 2.58
C ILE A 82 -9.84 0.85 3.57
N ASP A 83 -9.97 0.22 4.75
CA ASP A 83 -10.73 0.78 5.87
C ASP A 83 -9.94 1.89 6.54
N GLU A 84 -8.65 1.66 6.77
CA GLU A 84 -7.78 2.62 7.43
C GLU A 84 -6.39 2.58 6.83
N PHE A 85 -5.83 3.75 6.56
CA PHE A 85 -4.44 3.92 6.20
C PHE A 85 -3.83 5.07 6.99
N ASN A 86 -2.70 4.80 7.63
CA ASN A 86 -1.94 5.80 8.35
C ASN A 86 -0.46 5.56 8.18
N CYS A 87 0.31 6.61 7.84
CA CYS A 87 1.76 6.54 7.77
C CYS A 87 2.34 7.62 8.69
N LYS A 88 2.80 7.21 9.88
CA LYS A 88 3.38 8.13 10.85
C LYS A 88 4.89 8.00 10.86
N LYS A 89 5.58 9.12 10.67
CA LYS A 89 7.00 9.21 10.96
C LYS A 89 7.20 9.12 12.48
N GLN A 90 7.98 8.16 12.93
CA GLN A 90 8.34 8.03 14.34
C GLN A 90 9.43 9.05 14.68
N PRO A 91 9.43 9.61 15.91
CA PRO A 91 10.57 10.38 16.40
C PRO A 91 11.82 9.52 16.27
N THR A 92 12.93 10.15 15.86
CA THR A 92 14.18 9.48 15.50
C THR A 92 14.61 8.55 16.63
N SER A 93 14.45 7.24 16.43
CA SER A 93 15.02 6.23 17.32
C SER A 93 16.49 6.04 16.98
N GLN A 94 17.24 5.35 17.83
CA GLN A 94 18.68 5.08 17.65
C GLN A 94 19.06 4.42 16.30
N HIS A 95 18.07 3.96 15.51
CA HIS A 95 18.23 3.32 14.22
C HIS A 95 17.81 4.17 13.00
N GLY A 96 17.61 5.49 13.16
CA GLY A 96 17.32 6.43 12.08
C GLY A 96 15.84 6.81 11.91
N LYS A 97 15.49 7.42 10.77
CA LYS A 97 14.12 7.81 10.43
C LYS A 97 13.30 6.56 10.13
N ALA A 98 12.37 6.21 11.01
CA ALA A 98 11.44 5.10 10.83
C ALA A 98 10.01 5.63 10.62
N PHE A 99 9.25 4.94 9.78
CA PHE A 99 7.81 5.15 9.62
C PHE A 99 7.09 3.92 10.15
N VAL A 100 5.94 4.14 10.80
CA VAL A 100 4.98 3.09 11.12
C VAL A 100 3.79 3.29 10.21
N VAL A 101 3.56 2.31 9.35
CA VAL A 101 2.38 2.23 8.50
C VAL A 101 1.37 1.31 9.16
N ASN A 102 0.15 1.81 9.36
CA ASN A 102 -1.01 1.00 9.71
C ASN A 102 -1.91 0.92 8.50
N LEU A 103 -2.25 -0.29 8.07
CA LEU A 103 -3.10 -0.56 6.93
C LEU A 103 -4.13 -1.62 7.31
N THR A 104 -5.40 -1.24 7.21
CA THR A 104 -6.52 -2.16 7.36
C THR A 104 -7.22 -2.26 6.03
N ILE A 105 -7.39 -3.50 5.55
CA ILE A 105 -8.09 -3.83 4.32
C ILE A 105 -9.24 -4.76 4.70
N ASP A 106 -10.40 -4.54 4.09
CA ASP A 106 -11.61 -5.36 4.26
C ASP A 106 -11.27 -6.85 4.33
N HIS A 107 -11.83 -7.52 5.33
CA HIS A 107 -11.69 -8.97 5.54
C HIS A 107 -10.27 -9.49 5.81
N LEU A 108 -9.26 -8.62 5.92
CA LEU A 108 -7.90 -8.98 6.30
C LEU A 108 -7.59 -8.54 7.74
N ALA A 109 -6.62 -9.22 8.35
CA ALA A 109 -6.08 -8.77 9.63
C ALA A 109 -5.35 -7.43 9.44
N PRO A 110 -5.40 -6.50 10.41
CA PRO A 110 -4.66 -5.25 10.34
C PRO A 110 -3.16 -5.50 10.12
N ILE A 111 -2.57 -4.72 9.23
CA ILE A 111 -1.17 -4.82 8.84
C ILE A 111 -0.43 -3.61 9.43
N VAL A 112 0.51 -3.87 10.34
CA VAL A 112 1.38 -2.84 10.93
C VAL A 112 2.80 -3.06 10.43
N VAL A 113 3.38 -2.06 9.78
CA VAL A 113 4.69 -2.16 9.12
C VAL A 113 5.60 -1.05 9.59
N GLU A 114 6.72 -1.44 10.20
CA GLU A 114 7.86 -0.54 10.37
C GLU A 114 8.71 -0.52 9.10
N CYS A 115 8.93 0.67 8.54
CA CYS A 115 9.70 0.83 7.32
C CYS A 115 10.60 2.08 7.33
N ALA A 116 11.56 2.12 6.41
CA ALA A 116 12.43 3.28 6.21
C ALA A 116 11.76 4.37 5.36
N LYS A 117 10.85 3.99 4.46
CA LYS A 117 10.18 4.92 3.54
C LYS A 117 8.77 4.44 3.20
N CYS A 118 7.84 5.38 3.11
CA CYS A 118 6.51 5.19 2.59
C CYS A 118 6.20 6.31 1.59
N THR A 119 5.82 5.95 0.36
CA THR A 119 5.52 6.91 -0.71
C THR A 119 4.21 6.56 -1.37
N LEU A 120 3.37 7.57 -1.60
CA LEU A 120 2.14 7.45 -2.36
C LEU A 120 2.28 8.25 -3.66
N GLN A 121 2.07 7.61 -4.79
CA GLN A 121 2.16 8.22 -6.11
C GLN A 121 0.80 8.15 -6.80
N ASN A 122 0.34 9.26 -7.39
CA ASN A 122 -0.76 9.23 -8.34
C ASN A 122 -0.19 8.79 -9.69
N VAL A 123 -0.62 7.63 -10.17
CA VAL A 123 -0.12 7.05 -11.43
C VAL A 123 -1.03 7.36 -12.62
N GLY A 124 -2.02 8.24 -12.42
CA GLY A 124 -2.98 8.63 -13.45
C GLY A 124 -3.98 7.54 -13.79
N SER A 125 -4.89 7.83 -14.72
CA SER A 125 -5.88 6.88 -15.25
C SER A 125 -5.33 6.01 -16.41
N GLU A 126 -4.07 6.17 -16.80
CA GLU A 126 -3.50 5.52 -17.99
C GLU A 126 -2.92 4.12 -17.76
N LEU A 127 -2.85 3.64 -16.52
CA LEU A 127 -2.40 2.27 -16.23
C LEU A 127 -3.60 1.39 -15.95
N LEU A 128 -4.22 0.86 -17.00
CA LEU A 128 -4.66 -0.55 -17.10
C LEU A 128 -5.10 -0.85 -18.56
N ALA A 129 -4.22 -0.58 -19.51
CA ALA A 129 -4.13 -1.42 -20.71
C ALA A 129 -3.19 -2.60 -20.39
N PHE A 130 -3.60 -3.50 -19.49
CA PHE A 130 -3.00 -4.84 -19.42
C PHE A 130 -3.93 -5.77 -20.19
N GLN A 131 -3.63 -5.90 -21.48
CA GLN A 131 -4.17 -6.89 -22.39
C GLN A 131 -3.80 -8.31 -21.92
N PRO A 132 -4.68 -9.31 -22.04
CA PRO A 132 -4.29 -10.62 -22.57
C PRO A 132 -4.09 -10.54 -24.10
#